data_AF-A0A533YRE4-F1
#
_entry.id   AF-A0A533YRE4-F1
#
_cell.length_a   1.000
_cell.length_b   1.000
_cell.length_c   1.000
_cell.angle_alpha   90.00
_cell.angle_beta   90.00
_cell.angle_gamma   90.00
#
_symmetry.space_group_name_H-M   'P 1'
#
loop_
_entity.id
_entity.type
_entity.pdbx_description
1 polymer ?
#
loop_
_entity_poly.entity_id
_entity_poly.type
_entity_poly.pdbx_seq_one_letter_code
_entity_poly.pdbx_strand_id
1 'polypeptide(L)'
;MQTDLTRRSYGRLPILILLMTLVILIIGAVALHYVENRLVATTGESLALAAADIADMLDRLLFERYSDIPMMARARVFQGRDRAAMTDYLNWVQKNYRVYRWLGVLDASGRIIAATSPA
;
A
#
# COMPACT_ATOMS: atom_id res chain seq x y z
N MET A 1 -20.16 -58.84 -50.74
CA MET A 1 -20.34 -57.42 -51.11
C MET A 1 -20.80 -56.63 -49.89
N GLN A 2 -19.88 -56.21 -49.00
CA GLN A 2 -20.01 -55.17 -47.96
C GLN A 2 -18.88 -55.31 -46.91
N THR A 3 -17.61 -55.08 -47.26
CA THR A 3 -16.53 -55.03 -46.25
C THR A 3 -15.48 -53.93 -46.49
N ASP A 4 -15.49 -53.24 -47.63
CA ASP A 4 -14.39 -52.32 -47.98
C ASP A 4 -14.65 -50.83 -47.70
N LEU A 5 -15.89 -50.44 -47.38
CA LEU A 5 -16.24 -49.03 -47.12
C LEU A 5 -15.95 -48.60 -45.68
N THR A 6 -15.88 -49.54 -44.73
CA THR A 6 -15.64 -49.27 -43.31
C THR A 6 -14.18 -48.94 -43.03
N ARG A 7 -13.23 -49.69 -43.61
CA ARG A 7 -11.78 -49.58 -43.33
C ARG A 7 -11.17 -48.21 -43.69
N ARG A 8 -11.71 -47.52 -44.70
CA ARG A 8 -11.22 -46.21 -45.18
C ARG A 8 -11.67 -45.03 -44.29
N SER A 9 -12.75 -45.20 -43.53
CA SER A 9 -13.29 -44.19 -42.62
C SER A 9 -12.54 -44.16 -41.27
N TYR A 10 -12.14 -45.33 -40.75
CA TYR A 10 -11.43 -45.43 -39.47
C TYR A 10 -10.05 -44.75 -39.44
N GLY A 11 -9.37 -44.59 -40.58
CA GLY A 11 -8.09 -43.87 -40.65
C GLY A 11 -8.21 -42.36 -40.47
N ARG A 12 -9.39 -41.77 -40.66
CA ARG A 12 -9.64 -40.32 -40.49
C ARG A 12 -10.09 -39.96 -39.08
N LEU A 13 -10.68 -40.90 -38.35
CA LEU A 13 -11.10 -40.72 -36.96
C LEU A 13 -9.95 -40.29 -36.02
N PRO A 14 -8.75 -40.90 -36.03
CA PRO A 14 -7.67 -40.46 -35.15
C PRO A 14 -7.20 -39.04 -35.46
N ILE A 15 -7.24 -38.64 -36.74
CA ILE A 15 -6.91 -37.27 -37.16
C ILE A 15 -7.95 -36.28 -36.65
N LEU A 16 -9.23 -36.62 -36.75
CA LEU A 16 -10.31 -35.79 -36.22
C LEU A 16 -10.25 -35.68 -34.69
N ILE A 17 -9.99 -36.79 -34.00
CA ILE A 17 -9.81 -36.79 -32.54
C ILE A 17 -8.62 -35.91 -32.16
N LEU A 18 -7.47 -36.07 -32.83
CA LEU A 18 -6.29 -35.24 -32.60
C LEU A 18 -6.59 -33.75 -32.82
N LEU A 19 -7.31 -33.41 -33.89
CA LEU A 19 -7.67 -32.03 -34.20
C LEU A 19 -8.63 -31.46 -33.15
N MET A 20 -9.64 -32.23 -32.70
CA MET A 20 -10.53 -31.80 -31.62
C MET A 20 -9.78 -31.63 -30.29
N THR A 21 -8.89 -32.56 -29.95
CA THR A 21 -8.03 -32.44 -28.77
C THR A 21 -7.16 -31.18 -28.85
N LEU A 22 -6.55 -30.91 -30.02
CA LEU A 22 -5.75 -29.70 -30.21
C LEU A 22 -6.57 -28.42 -30.06
N VAL A 23 -7.78 -28.38 -30.62
CA VAL A 23 -8.70 -27.26 -30.46
C VAL A 23 -9.05 -27.04 -28.98
N ILE A 24 -9.37 -28.11 -28.23
CA ILE A 24 -9.65 -28.03 -26.80
C ILE A 24 -8.43 -27.49 -26.03
N LEU A 25 -7.22 -27.97 -26.35
CA LEU A 25 -5.99 -27.50 -25.72
C LEU A 25 -5.72 -26.02 -26.01
N ILE A 26 -5.93 -25.57 -27.26
CA ILE A 26 -5.77 -24.16 -27.64
C ILE A 26 -6.78 -23.30 -26.88
N ILE A 27 -8.05 -23.70 -26.83
CA ILE A 27 -9.09 -22.97 -26.09
C ILE A 27 -8.73 -22.90 -24.60
N GLY A 28 -8.30 -24.03 -24.02
CA GLY A 28 -7.87 -24.08 -22.62
C GLY A 28 -6.69 -23.17 -22.33
N ALA A 29 -5.68 -23.14 -23.20
CA ALA A 29 -4.51 -22.29 -23.06
C ALA A 29 -4.88 -20.79 -23.18
N VAL A 30 -5.72 -20.42 -24.14
CA VAL A 30 -6.20 -19.04 -24.31
C VAL A 30 -7.05 -18.61 -23.11
N ALA A 31 -7.96 -19.47 -22.65
CA ALA A 31 -8.79 -19.18 -21.48
C ALA A 31 -7.94 -19.00 -20.22
N LEU A 32 -6.95 -19.87 -20.00
CA LEU A 32 -6.05 -19.77 -18.86
C LEU A 32 -5.23 -18.47 -18.90
N HIS A 33 -4.65 -18.14 -20.06
CA HIS A 33 -3.89 -16.91 -20.22
C HIS A 33 -4.75 -15.64 -20.03
N TYR A 34 -6.00 -15.67 -20.52
CA TYR A 34 -6.94 -14.57 -20.33
C TYR A 34 -7.30 -14.38 -18.85
N VAL A 35 -7.58 -15.47 -18.14
CA VAL A 35 -7.89 -15.43 -16.71
C VAL A 35 -6.69 -14.93 -15.90
N GLU A 36 -5.49 -15.43 -16.19
CA GLU A 36 -4.25 -15.00 -15.55
C GLU A 36 -4.04 -13.49 -15.70
N ASN A 37 -4.04 -13.00 -16.95
CA ASN A 37 -3.85 -11.57 -17.22
C ASN A 37 -4.93 -10.71 -16.54
N ARG A 38 -6.18 -11.19 -16.52
CA ARG A 38 -7.27 -10.46 -15.89
C ARG A 38 -7.13 -10.43 -14.37
N LEU A 39 -6.69 -11.53 -13.75
CA LEU A 39 -6.42 -11.60 -12.32
C LEU A 39 -5.28 -10.66 -11.95
N VAL A 40 -4.15 -10.72 -12.66
CA VAL A 40 -2.99 -9.86 -12.43
C VAL A 40 -3.37 -8.38 -12.55
N ALA A 41 -4.11 -8.01 -13.60
CA ALA A 41 -4.54 -6.64 -13.79
C ALA A 41 -5.49 -6.17 -12.67
N THR A 42 -6.50 -6.97 -12.32
CA THR A 42 -7.50 -6.59 -11.30
C THR A 42 -6.88 -6.53 -9.91
N THR A 43 -6.02 -7.48 -9.55
CA THR A 43 -5.27 -7.47 -8.30
C THR A 43 -4.28 -6.31 -8.24
N GLY A 44 -3.60 -6.01 -9.36
CA GLY A 44 -2.69 -4.87 -9.46
C GLY A 44 -3.41 -3.53 -9.28
N GLU A 45 -4.54 -3.34 -9.94
CA GLU A 45 -5.40 -2.16 -9.78
C GLU A 45 -5.89 -2.02 -8.32
N SER A 46 -6.37 -3.11 -7.72
CA SER A 46 -6.82 -3.10 -6.32
C SER A 46 -5.70 -2.73 -5.35
N LEU A 47 -4.49 -3.25 -5.58
CA LEU A 47 -3.32 -2.92 -4.77
C LEU A 47 -2.89 -1.46 -4.94
N ALA A 48 -2.91 -0.96 -6.18
CA ALA A 48 -2.57 0.43 -6.47
C ALA A 48 -3.56 1.40 -5.80
N LEU A 49 -4.87 1.10 -5.84
CA LEU A 49 -5.89 1.87 -5.15
C LEU A 49 -5.71 1.85 -3.63
N ALA A 50 -5.46 0.67 -3.05
CA ALA A 50 -5.20 0.55 -1.61
C ALA A 50 -3.93 1.31 -1.19
N ALA A 51 -2.87 1.26 -2.00
CA ALA A 51 -1.64 2.00 -1.74
C ALA A 51 -1.86 3.52 -1.80
N ALA A 52 -2.63 3.99 -2.79
CA ALA A 52 -2.97 5.41 -2.92
C ALA A 52 -3.81 5.89 -1.72
N ASP A 53 -4.82 5.11 -1.30
CA ASP A 53 -5.64 5.44 -0.13
C ASP A 53 -4.82 5.53 1.17
N ILE A 54 -3.89 4.60 1.38
CA ILE A 54 -2.98 4.63 2.53
C ILE A 54 -2.03 5.84 2.46
N ALA A 55 -1.53 6.17 1.26
CA ALA A 55 -0.68 7.34 1.06
C ALA A 55 -1.43 8.64 1.37
N ASP A 56 -2.65 8.79 0.88
CA ASP A 56 -3.50 9.96 1.16
C ASP A 56 -3.81 10.08 2.65
N MET A 57 -4.09 8.97 3.33
CA MET A 57 -4.31 8.95 4.77
C MET A 57 -3.06 9.35 5.56
N LEU A 58 -1.87 8.86 5.14
CA LEU A 58 -0.60 9.23 5.73
C LEU A 58 -0.33 10.73 5.54
N ASP A 59 -0.50 11.26 4.33
CA ASP A 59 -0.28 12.67 4.02
C ASP A 59 -1.19 13.57 4.85
N ARG A 60 -2.47 13.20 4.96
CA ARG A 60 -3.42 13.92 5.81
C ARG A 60 -2.98 13.90 7.27
N LEU A 61 -2.61 12.73 7.80
CA LEU A 61 -2.16 12.61 9.18
C LEU A 61 -0.92 13.47 9.44
N LEU A 62 0.06 13.44 8.52
CA LEU A 62 1.28 14.24 8.61
C LEU A 62 0.98 15.74 8.51
N PHE A 63 0.04 16.14 7.66
CA PHE A 63 -0.36 17.54 7.55
C PHE A 63 -1.03 18.06 8.82
N GLU A 64 -1.90 17.26 9.44
CA GLU A 64 -2.48 17.57 10.74
C GLU A 64 -1.38 17.72 11.81
N ARG A 65 -0.43 16.78 11.88
CA ARG A 65 0.69 16.87 12.84
C ARG A 65 1.59 18.08 12.57
N TYR A 66 1.84 18.40 11.30
CA TYR A 66 2.61 19.57 10.91
C TYR A 66 1.91 20.87 11.34
N SER A 67 0.59 20.93 11.20
CA SER A 67 -0.22 22.09 11.62
C SER A 67 -0.25 22.29 13.14
N ASP A 68 -0.06 21.23 13.94
CA ASP A 68 0.04 21.35 15.40
C ASP A 68 1.30 22.13 15.83
N ILE A 69 2.41 22.02 15.07
CA ILE A 69 3.71 22.64 15.40
C ILE A 69 3.61 24.17 15.54
N PRO A 70 3.16 24.95 14.54
CA PRO A 70 3.06 26.40 14.66
C PRO A 70 2.01 26.83 15.68
N MET A 71 0.96 26.03 15.89
CA MET A 71 -0.02 26.27 16.96
C MET A 71 0.65 26.16 18.34
N MET A 72 1.41 25.09 18.58
CA MET A 72 2.17 24.91 19.83
C MET A 72 3.24 25.99 20.00
N ALA A 73 3.97 26.34 18.94
CA ALA A 73 5.05 27.34 18.97
C ALA A 73 4.58 28.75 19.40
N ARG A 74 3.28 29.06 19.28
CA ARG A 74 2.69 30.31 19.78
C ARG A 74 2.49 30.33 21.29
N ALA A 75 2.60 29.19 21.99
CA ALA A 75 2.51 29.17 23.44
C ALA A 75 3.60 30.05 24.06
N ARG A 76 3.24 30.85 25.07
CA ARG A 76 4.16 31.84 25.67
C ARG A 76 5.46 31.24 26.17
N VAL A 77 5.42 29.98 26.59
CA VAL A 77 6.59 29.22 27.05
C VAL A 77 7.70 29.15 26.01
N PHE A 78 7.35 29.12 24.71
CA PHE A 78 8.32 29.07 23.61
C PHE A 78 8.75 30.45 23.10
N GLN A 79 8.09 31.52 23.55
CA GLN A 79 8.46 32.91 23.22
C GLN A 79 9.50 33.48 24.19
N GLY A 80 9.69 32.82 25.34
CA GLY A 80 10.69 33.14 26.34
C GLY A 80 12.01 32.39 26.14
N ARG A 81 12.91 32.49 27.13
CA ARG A 81 14.20 31.77 27.17
C ARG A 81 14.27 30.71 28.28
N ASP A 82 13.15 30.44 28.94
CA ASP A 82 13.09 29.50 30.06
C ASP A 82 12.97 28.05 29.56
N ARG A 83 14.10 27.36 29.52
CA ARG A 83 14.21 25.97 29.04
C ARG A 83 13.52 24.96 29.96
N ALA A 84 13.45 25.24 31.26
CA ALA A 84 12.78 24.35 32.21
C ALA A 84 11.27 24.41 31.97
N ALA A 85 10.71 25.62 31.85
CA ALA A 85 9.31 25.79 31.53
C ALA A 85 8.92 25.15 30.18
N MET A 86 9.78 25.28 29.15
CA MET A 86 9.57 24.61 27.86
C MET A 86 9.50 23.09 28.02
N THR A 87 10.43 22.52 28.79
CA THR A 87 10.50 21.07 29.04
C THR A 87 9.25 20.57 29.79
N ASP A 88 8.80 21.30 30.81
CA ASP A 88 7.58 20.96 31.57
C ASP A 88 6.33 21.01 30.67
N TYR A 89 6.23 22.02 29.81
CA TYR A 89 5.15 22.11 28.84
C TYR A 89 5.18 20.93 27.86
N LEU A 90 6.35 20.57 27.31
CA LEU A 90 6.47 19.42 26.42
C LEU A 90 6.09 18.11 27.10
N ASN A 91 6.52 17.88 28.36
CA ASN A 91 6.13 16.71 29.14
C ASN A 91 4.61 16.68 29.40
N TRP A 92 4.00 17.84 29.65
CA TRP A 92 2.54 17.94 29.76
C TRP A 92 1.84 17.58 28.45
N VAL A 93 2.34 18.06 27.30
CA VAL A 93 1.80 17.68 25.98
C VAL A 93 1.94 16.17 25.76
N GLN A 94 3.13 15.59 25.96
CA GLN A 94 3.39 14.15 25.77
C GLN A 94 2.46 13.28 26.63
N LYS A 95 2.22 13.69 27.89
CA LYS A 95 1.35 12.95 28.82
C LYS A 95 -0.13 12.98 28.41
N ASN A 96 -0.62 14.13 27.95
CA ASN A 96 -2.05 14.33 27.63
C ASN A 96 -2.39 13.98 26.18
N TYR A 97 -1.49 14.27 25.24
CA TYR A 97 -1.57 13.96 23.82
C TYR A 97 -0.62 12.80 23.52
N ARG A 98 -1.04 11.58 23.86
CA ARG A 98 -0.28 10.31 23.72
C ARG A 98 0.03 9.87 22.28
N VAL A 99 -0.07 10.80 21.33
CA VAL A 99 0.27 10.58 19.91
C VAL A 99 1.76 10.82 19.65
N TYR A 100 2.46 11.52 20.55
CA TYR A 100 3.86 11.84 20.41
C TYR A 100 4.72 10.98 21.35
N ARG A 101 5.68 10.24 20.77
CA ARG A 101 6.67 9.49 21.57
C ARG A 101 7.73 10.42 22.17
N TRP A 102 8.11 11.46 21.45
CA TRP A 102 9.13 12.41 21.88
C TRP A 102 8.88 13.78 21.23
N LEU A 103 9.14 14.86 21.96
CA LEU A 103 9.08 16.23 21.47
C LEU A 103 10.35 16.99 21.85
N GLY A 104 10.80 17.89 20.98
CA GLY A 104 11.97 18.73 21.22
C GLY A 104 11.82 20.12 20.62
N VAL A 105 12.42 21.11 21.28
CA VAL A 105 12.59 22.47 20.78
C VAL A 105 14.02 22.65 20.31
N LEU A 106 14.17 23.16 19.09
CA LEU A 106 15.47 23.53 18.52
C LEU A 106 15.67 25.04 18.60
N ASP A 107 16.91 25.47 18.81
CA ASP A 107 17.31 26.85 18.53
C ASP A 107 17.56 27.10 17.03
N ALA A 108 17.84 28.34 16.66
CA ALA A 108 18.10 28.73 15.27
C ALA A 108 19.36 28.06 14.67
N SER A 109 20.24 27.49 15.50
CA SER A 109 21.41 26.72 15.06
C SER A 109 21.13 25.22 14.92
N GLY A 110 19.88 24.80 15.17
CA GLY A 110 19.45 23.40 15.13
C GLY A 110 19.81 22.59 16.37
N ARG A 111 20.21 23.24 17.48
CA ARG A 111 20.52 22.54 18.74
C ARG A 111 19.27 22.36 19.58
N ILE A 112 19.12 21.18 20.19
CA ILE A 112 18.03 20.91 21.13
C ILE A 112 18.24 21.75 22.41
N ILE A 113 17.26 22.58 22.75
CA ILE A 113 17.29 23.44 23.95
C ILE A 113 16.29 23.02 25.03
N ALA A 114 15.28 22.21 24.67
CA ALA A 114 14.32 21.58 25.57
C ALA A 114 13.78 20.32 24.90
N ALA A 115 13.46 19.29 25.67
CA ALA A 115 12.90 18.04 25.15
C ALA A 115 12.11 17.28 26.22
N THR A 116 11.17 16.44 25.79
CA THR A 116 10.54 15.47 26.69
C THR A 116 11.55 14.47 27.21
N SER A 117 11.34 13.99 28.43
CA SER A 117 12.08 12.83 28.93
C SER A 117 11.85 11.61 28.03
N PRO A 118 12.84 10.71 27.90
CA PRO A 118 12.60 9.39 27.31
C PRO A 118 11.47 8.70 28.06
N ALA A 119 10.53 8.08 27.33
CA ALA A 119 9.46 7.28 27.91
C ALA A 119 10.00 6.00 28.54
#